data_AF-A0A812RPY2-F1
#
_entry.id   AF-A0A812RPY2-F1
#
_cell.length_a   1.000
_cell.length_b   1.000
_cell.length_c   1.000
_cell.angle_alpha   90.00
_cell.angle_beta   90.00
_cell.angle_gamma   90.00
#
_symmetry.space_group_name_H-M   'P 1'
#
loop_
_entity.id
_entity.type
_entity.pdbx_description
1 polymer ?
#
loop_
_entity_poly.entity_id
_entity_poly.type
_entity_poly.pdbx_seq_one_letter_code
_entity_poly.pdbx_strand_id
1 'polypeptide(L)'
;VLAKHIAHLFARDPLVIFEDRVELDDSRDIDHWENLQSTNWQSLRWKPPPPHKGQLSNEDADHIGWRVEFRSMELQMTDLENAAFISFIILVSRAILDLKLDLRIPMSKVEENMTVASRRSACTKELLWFRTNPLEDASEAKYQLMSVYEILNGNELFEGLIPLCRSYLDSQTLDSGTRQSFEEYLNFITFRSAGALPTAAEWMRSFVMAHPSYKRDGRVPAAAAHDLMAAAEKIGLGEMQGTELLGPFSALASVEPSLRAKAREVLLSEHCRCSCRHLTAHACQMWSTSCMKPLE
;
A
#
# COMPACT_ATOMS: atom_id res chain seq x y z
N VAL A 1 -25.77 7.94 4.75
CA VAL A 1 -24.43 8.13 4.15
C VAL A 1 -24.13 7.02 3.14
N LEU A 2 -24.22 5.73 3.53
CA LEU A 2 -23.93 4.59 2.63
C LEU A 2 -24.71 4.62 1.31
N ALA A 3 -26.02 4.88 1.31
CA ALA A 3 -26.81 4.98 0.08
C ALA A 3 -26.29 6.05 -0.90
N LYS A 4 -25.72 7.16 -0.40
CA LYS A 4 -25.10 8.20 -1.26
C LYS A 4 -23.80 7.71 -1.89
N HIS A 5 -23.01 6.93 -1.15
CA HIS A 5 -21.80 6.29 -1.69
C HIS A 5 -22.16 5.35 -2.84
N ILE A 6 -23.17 4.48 -2.64
CA ILE A 6 -23.63 3.55 -3.68
C ILE A 6 -24.21 4.29 -4.88
N ALA A 7 -25.05 5.30 -4.67
CA ALA A 7 -25.60 6.13 -5.74
C ALA A 7 -24.51 6.81 -6.58
N HIS A 8 -23.39 7.21 -5.96
CA HIS A 8 -22.26 7.78 -6.68
C HIS A 8 -21.58 6.75 -7.61
N LEU A 9 -21.40 5.50 -7.16
CA LEU A 9 -20.87 4.43 -8.00
C LEU A 9 -21.77 4.14 -9.21
N PHE A 10 -23.08 4.19 -9.00
CA PHE A 10 -24.13 3.93 -10.00
C PHE A 10 -24.35 5.10 -10.98
N ALA A 11 -23.65 6.22 -10.80
CA ALA A 11 -23.64 7.31 -11.78
C ALA A 11 -22.76 7.00 -13.01
N ARG A 12 -22.21 5.77 -13.11
CA ARG A 12 -21.36 5.28 -14.19
C ARG A 12 -22.08 4.17 -14.95
N ASP A 13 -21.84 4.13 -16.25
CA ASP A 13 -22.29 3.02 -17.09
C ASP A 13 -21.34 1.82 -16.95
N PRO A 14 -21.84 0.58 -17.06
CA PRO A 14 -21.02 -0.62 -17.09
C PRO A 14 -20.12 -0.62 -18.35
N LEU A 15 -18.83 -0.87 -18.17
CA LEU A 15 -17.86 -0.81 -19.28
C LEU A 15 -17.81 -2.09 -20.13
N VAL A 16 -18.02 -3.26 -19.50
CA VAL A 16 -17.90 -4.58 -20.14
C VAL A 16 -18.98 -5.49 -19.58
N ILE A 17 -19.87 -5.99 -20.44
CA ILE A 17 -20.86 -7.02 -20.09
C ILE A 17 -20.71 -8.15 -21.11
N PHE A 18 -20.60 -9.39 -20.63
CA PHE A 18 -20.61 -10.57 -21.48
C PHE A 18 -22.04 -11.00 -21.78
N GLU A 19 -22.28 -11.53 -22.99
CA GLU A 19 -23.62 -11.92 -23.47
C GLU A 19 -24.30 -12.94 -22.54
N ASP A 20 -23.54 -13.89 -21.99
CA ASP A 20 -24.01 -14.91 -21.04
C ASP A 20 -24.25 -14.38 -19.61
N ARG A 21 -23.98 -13.10 -19.36
CA ARG A 21 -24.08 -12.45 -18.04
C ARG A 21 -25.08 -11.29 -18.00
N VAL A 22 -25.88 -11.13 -19.05
CA VAL A 22 -26.93 -10.10 -19.11
C VAL A 22 -28.05 -10.43 -18.11
N GLU A 23 -28.53 -11.66 -18.12
CA GLU A 23 -29.59 -12.14 -17.24
C GLU A 23 -28.98 -13.08 -16.17
N LEU A 24 -29.11 -12.71 -14.90
CA LEU A 24 -28.55 -13.44 -13.76
C LEU A 24 -29.60 -13.58 -12.63
N ASP A 25 -29.36 -14.48 -11.69
CA ASP A 25 -30.17 -14.61 -10.48
C ASP A 25 -29.56 -13.74 -9.37
N ASP A 26 -30.12 -12.55 -9.14
CA ASP A 26 -29.66 -11.58 -8.13
C ASP A 26 -29.63 -12.14 -6.69
N SER A 27 -30.31 -13.26 -6.42
CA SER A 27 -30.24 -13.91 -5.10
C SER A 27 -28.96 -14.74 -4.90
N ARG A 28 -28.20 -14.97 -5.98
CA ARG A 28 -27.03 -15.86 -6.03
C ARG A 28 -25.79 -15.18 -6.63
N ASP A 29 -26.00 -14.33 -7.62
CA ASP A 29 -24.96 -13.69 -8.41
C ASP A 29 -24.79 -12.22 -8.01
N ILE A 30 -23.56 -11.74 -8.03
CA ILE A 30 -23.21 -10.33 -7.75
C ILE A 30 -22.51 -9.66 -8.92
N ASP A 31 -22.44 -10.32 -10.08
CA ASP A 31 -21.66 -9.85 -11.22
C ASP A 31 -22.13 -8.47 -11.69
N HIS A 32 -23.43 -8.17 -11.66
CA HIS A 32 -23.96 -6.83 -12.00
C HIS A 32 -23.46 -5.75 -11.03
N TRP A 33 -23.43 -6.07 -9.72
CA TRP A 33 -22.84 -5.19 -8.71
C TRP A 33 -21.33 -5.04 -8.91
N GLU A 34 -20.60 -6.15 -9.09
CA GLU A 34 -19.16 -6.16 -9.30
C GLU A 34 -18.76 -5.45 -10.61
N ASN A 35 -19.61 -5.44 -11.63
CA ASN A 35 -19.38 -4.69 -12.86
C ASN A 35 -19.16 -3.19 -12.56
N LEU A 36 -20.04 -2.61 -11.74
CA LEU A 36 -19.95 -1.22 -11.34
C LEU A 36 -18.88 -1.01 -10.26
N GLN A 37 -18.83 -1.89 -9.26
CA GLN A 37 -17.93 -1.70 -8.12
C GLN A 37 -16.45 -1.89 -8.50
N SER A 38 -16.15 -2.89 -9.33
CA SER A 38 -14.78 -3.19 -9.76
C SER A 38 -14.21 -2.16 -10.72
N THR A 39 -15.07 -1.45 -11.47
CA THR A 39 -14.72 -0.40 -12.45
C THR A 39 -14.77 1.02 -11.89
N ASN A 40 -15.13 1.18 -10.62
CA ASN A 40 -14.86 2.41 -9.88
C ASN A 40 -13.51 2.29 -9.14
N TRP A 41 -12.46 2.85 -9.73
CA TRP A 41 -11.10 2.81 -9.19
C TRP A 41 -10.78 4.06 -8.35
N GLN A 42 -11.00 3.93 -7.05
CA GLN A 42 -10.71 4.98 -6.06
C GLN A 42 -9.44 4.63 -5.27
N SER A 43 -8.96 5.56 -4.43
CA SER A 43 -7.80 5.37 -3.54
C SER A 43 -8.03 4.34 -2.43
N LEU A 44 -9.29 4.18 -2.00
CA LEU A 44 -9.77 3.11 -1.14
C LEU A 44 -10.97 2.43 -1.80
N ARG A 45 -11.16 1.14 -1.54
CA ARG A 45 -12.37 0.42 -1.97
C ARG A 45 -13.01 -0.31 -0.78
N TRP A 46 -14.26 0.00 -0.53
CA TRP A 46 -15.10 -0.74 0.40
C TRP A 46 -15.64 -2.00 -0.28
N LYS A 47 -15.38 -3.17 0.28
CA LYS A 47 -15.76 -4.45 -0.34
C LYS A 47 -16.78 -5.15 0.54
N PRO A 48 -18.05 -5.27 0.09
CA PRO A 48 -19.01 -6.12 0.79
C PRO A 48 -18.52 -7.56 0.85
N PRO A 49 -18.98 -8.34 1.86
CA PRO A 49 -18.82 -9.78 1.83
C PRO A 49 -19.48 -10.30 0.55
N PRO A 50 -18.85 -11.25 -0.18
CA PRO A 50 -19.52 -11.89 -1.30
C PRO A 50 -20.74 -12.66 -0.77
N PRO A 51 -21.78 -12.93 -1.58
CA PRO A 51 -22.78 -13.90 -1.18
C PRO A 51 -22.08 -15.26 -0.97
N HIS A 52 -22.50 -16.01 0.04
CA HIS A 52 -22.15 -17.42 0.07
C HIS A 52 -22.76 -18.06 -1.17
N LYS A 53 -22.12 -19.07 -1.79
CA LYS A 53 -22.71 -19.74 -2.97
C LYS A 53 -24.11 -20.27 -2.60
N GLY A 54 -25.15 -19.52 -2.95
CA GLY A 54 -26.55 -19.82 -2.64
C GLY A 54 -27.07 -19.43 -1.24
N GLN A 55 -26.38 -18.60 -0.44
CA GLN A 55 -26.95 -18.10 0.83
C GLN A 55 -26.58 -16.63 1.14
N LEU A 56 -27.58 -15.88 1.64
CA LEU A 56 -27.48 -14.48 2.07
C LEU A 56 -27.08 -14.34 3.57
N SER A 57 -26.97 -15.44 4.32
CA SER A 57 -26.68 -15.45 5.77
C SER A 57 -25.18 -15.68 6.07
N ASN A 58 -24.61 -14.80 6.90
CA ASN A 58 -23.19 -14.77 7.28
C ASN A 58 -22.93 -15.42 8.66
N GLU A 59 -23.24 -16.70 8.81
CA GLU A 59 -23.02 -17.41 10.10
C GLU A 59 -21.79 -18.33 10.11
N ASP A 60 -21.15 -18.54 8.96
CA ASP A 60 -19.92 -19.34 8.88
C ASP A 60 -18.70 -18.49 9.29
N ALA A 61 -17.92 -19.00 10.24
CA ALA A 61 -16.68 -18.38 10.70
C ALA A 61 -15.61 -18.28 9.59
N ASP A 62 -15.69 -19.13 8.57
CA ASP A 62 -14.77 -19.12 7.43
C ASP A 62 -15.21 -18.17 6.31
N HIS A 63 -16.34 -17.46 6.49
CA HIS A 63 -16.84 -16.52 5.47
C HIS A 63 -16.09 -15.18 5.50
N ILE A 64 -15.74 -14.69 4.31
CA ILE A 64 -15.04 -13.42 4.17
C ILE A 64 -15.98 -12.27 4.54
N GLY A 65 -15.63 -11.50 5.57
CA GLY A 65 -16.39 -10.34 6.02
C GLY A 65 -16.22 -9.07 5.16
N TRP A 66 -16.67 -7.95 5.74
CA TRP A 66 -16.47 -6.61 5.19
C TRP A 66 -14.99 -6.25 5.14
N ARG A 67 -14.54 -5.73 3.99
CA ARG A 67 -13.12 -5.40 3.79
C ARG A 67 -12.96 -3.99 3.28
N VAL A 68 -11.77 -3.44 3.54
CA VAL A 68 -11.28 -2.21 2.94
C VAL A 68 -9.99 -2.55 2.18
N GLU A 69 -9.93 -2.14 0.92
CA GLU A 69 -8.74 -2.27 0.09
C GLU A 69 -8.05 -0.90 -0.01
N PHE A 70 -6.78 -0.83 0.39
CA PHE A 70 -5.95 0.37 0.29
C PHE A 70 -5.15 0.35 -1.02
N ARG A 71 -5.33 1.37 -1.88
CA ARG A 71 -4.95 1.28 -3.31
C ARG A 71 -3.97 2.36 -3.78
N SER A 72 -3.52 3.25 -2.90
CA SER A 72 -2.66 4.38 -3.27
C SER A 72 -1.16 4.13 -3.13
N MET A 73 -0.75 2.90 -2.79
CA MET A 73 0.68 2.57 -2.68
C MET A 73 1.26 2.26 -4.05
N GLU A 74 2.36 2.94 -4.38
CA GLU A 74 3.19 2.61 -5.54
C GLU A 74 3.99 1.32 -5.26
N LEU A 75 4.21 0.49 -6.28
CA LEU A 75 5.09 -0.68 -6.15
C LEU A 75 6.55 -0.23 -6.04
N GLN A 76 7.31 -0.86 -5.14
CA GLN A 76 8.71 -0.57 -4.92
C GLN A 76 9.62 -1.62 -5.56
N MET A 77 10.90 -1.28 -5.74
CA MET A 77 11.86 -2.13 -6.45
C MET A 77 12.19 -3.43 -5.72
N THR A 78 12.14 -3.44 -4.38
CA THR A 78 12.53 -4.60 -3.57
C THR A 78 11.38 -5.12 -2.71
N ASP A 79 11.43 -6.42 -2.42
CA ASP A 79 10.48 -7.07 -1.50
C ASP A 79 10.55 -6.47 -0.09
N LEU A 80 11.74 -6.04 0.35
CA LEU A 80 11.92 -5.33 1.63
C LEU A 80 11.05 -4.08 1.70
N GLU A 81 11.14 -3.22 0.69
CA GLU A 81 10.38 -1.98 0.64
C GLU A 81 8.87 -2.24 0.60
N ASN A 82 8.45 -3.19 -0.23
CA ASN A 82 7.04 -3.58 -0.34
C ASN A 82 6.52 -4.17 0.98
N ALA A 83 7.28 -5.04 1.64
CA ALA A 83 6.95 -5.61 2.94
C ALA A 83 6.87 -4.54 4.03
N ALA A 84 7.79 -3.57 4.04
CA ALA A 84 7.77 -2.46 5.00
C ALA A 84 6.50 -1.61 4.85
N PHE A 85 6.13 -1.24 3.63
CA PHE A 85 4.93 -0.47 3.37
C PHE A 85 3.63 -1.23 3.64
N ILE A 86 3.54 -2.50 3.26
CA ILE A 86 2.39 -3.36 3.56
C ILE A 86 2.23 -3.49 5.08
N SER A 87 3.31 -3.81 5.78
CA SER A 87 3.33 -3.94 7.24
C SER A 87 2.89 -2.64 7.91
N PHE A 88 3.37 -1.49 7.43
CA PHE A 88 2.99 -0.19 7.97
C PHE A 88 1.48 0.09 7.82
N ILE A 89 0.88 -0.17 6.66
CA ILE A 89 -0.57 0.02 6.47
C ILE A 89 -1.37 -0.92 7.38
N ILE A 90 -0.91 -2.16 7.57
CA ILE A 90 -1.53 -3.09 8.52
C ILE A 90 -1.44 -2.52 9.93
N LEU A 91 -0.26 -2.09 10.39
CA LEU A 91 -0.07 -1.53 11.72
C LEU A 91 -0.90 -0.26 11.96
N VAL A 92 -0.94 0.66 11.00
CA VAL A 92 -1.80 1.86 11.08
C VAL A 92 -3.26 1.45 11.21
N SER A 93 -3.73 0.49 10.40
CA SER A 93 -5.13 0.02 10.50
C SER A 93 -5.45 -0.59 11.86
N ARG A 94 -4.51 -1.33 12.47
CA ARG A 94 -4.68 -1.92 13.79
C ARG A 94 -4.63 -0.87 14.89
N ALA A 95 -3.70 0.08 14.81
CA ALA A 95 -3.61 1.19 15.75
C ALA A 95 -4.88 2.07 15.71
N ILE A 96 -5.46 2.31 14.53
CA ILE A 96 -6.75 3.04 14.40
C ILE A 96 -7.86 2.32 15.18
N LEU A 97 -7.95 0.99 15.06
CA LEU A 97 -8.98 0.20 15.73
C LEU A 97 -8.75 0.08 17.23
N ASP A 98 -7.52 -0.21 17.64
CA ASP A 98 -7.14 -0.44 19.04
C ASP A 98 -7.22 0.84 19.87
N LEU A 99 -6.64 1.93 19.35
CA LEU A 99 -6.59 3.23 20.02
C LEU A 99 -7.82 4.10 19.73
N LYS A 100 -8.77 3.59 18.93
CA LYS A 100 -10.00 4.29 18.51
C LYS A 100 -9.72 5.67 17.89
N LEU A 101 -8.70 5.74 17.04
CA LEU A 101 -8.28 6.98 16.40
C LEU A 101 -9.32 7.46 15.40
N ASP A 102 -9.68 8.73 15.46
CA ASP A 102 -10.44 9.39 14.41
C ASP A 102 -9.53 10.29 13.58
N LEU A 103 -9.11 9.82 12.40
CA LEU A 103 -8.23 10.55 11.48
C LEU A 103 -8.99 11.33 10.39
N ARG A 104 -10.31 11.45 10.49
CA ARG A 104 -11.12 12.08 9.44
C ARG A 104 -10.82 13.57 9.33
N ILE A 105 -10.71 14.03 8.08
CA ILE A 105 -10.63 15.44 7.69
C ILE A 105 -11.67 15.72 6.59
N PRO A 106 -12.04 16.98 6.31
CA PRO A 106 -12.92 17.33 5.20
C PRO A 106 -12.42 16.78 3.85
N MET A 107 -13.32 16.24 3.02
CA MET A 107 -12.95 15.63 1.73
C MET A 107 -12.21 16.60 0.80
N SER A 108 -12.55 17.90 0.82
CA SER A 108 -11.84 18.93 0.05
C SER A 108 -10.35 19.03 0.40
N LYS A 109 -9.97 18.74 1.65
CA LYS A 109 -8.57 18.69 2.08
C LYS A 109 -7.87 17.42 1.63
N VAL A 110 -8.60 16.30 1.58
CA VAL A 110 -8.10 15.06 0.98
C VAL A 110 -7.81 15.26 -0.51
N GLU A 111 -8.71 15.92 -1.24
CA GLU A 111 -8.52 16.25 -2.67
C GLU A 111 -7.31 17.18 -2.90
N GLU A 112 -7.14 18.19 -2.05
CA GLU A 112 -5.95 19.04 -2.05
C GLU A 112 -4.67 18.21 -1.80
N ASN A 113 -4.69 17.33 -0.79
CA ASN A 113 -3.58 16.43 -0.50
C ASN A 113 -3.23 15.53 -1.69
N MET A 114 -4.22 14.96 -2.39
CA MET A 114 -3.96 14.13 -3.58
C MET A 114 -3.27 14.93 -4.69
N THR A 115 -3.64 16.20 -4.86
CA THR A 115 -2.98 17.09 -5.82
C THR A 115 -1.54 17.39 -5.42
N VAL A 116 -1.32 17.73 -4.15
CA VAL A 116 0.01 18.05 -3.60
C VAL A 116 0.93 16.83 -3.62
N ALA A 117 0.42 15.64 -3.27
CA ALA A 117 1.18 14.39 -3.22
C ALA A 117 1.76 13.97 -4.58
N SER A 118 1.16 14.41 -5.69
CA SER A 118 1.66 14.15 -7.04
C SER A 118 2.86 15.00 -7.46
N ARG A 119 3.21 16.05 -6.68
CA ARG A 119 4.30 16.96 -7.01
C ARG A 119 5.67 16.29 -6.83
N ARG A 120 6.65 16.76 -7.61
CA ARG A 120 8.03 16.28 -7.51
C ARG A 120 8.59 16.56 -6.11
N SER A 121 9.14 15.52 -5.49
CA SER A 121 9.70 15.58 -4.13
C SER A 121 8.67 15.91 -3.04
N ALA A 122 7.38 15.64 -3.26
CA ALA A 122 6.33 15.94 -2.29
C ALA A 122 6.57 15.28 -0.92
N CYS A 123 7.13 14.07 -0.90
CA CYS A 123 7.45 13.34 0.31
C CYS A 123 8.37 14.12 1.28
N THR A 124 9.24 14.99 0.78
CA THR A 124 10.22 15.70 1.62
C THR A 124 10.09 17.22 1.60
N LYS A 125 9.30 17.79 0.68
CA LYS A 125 9.21 19.24 0.47
C LYS A 125 7.84 19.84 0.65
N GLU A 126 6.79 19.05 0.52
CA GLU A 126 5.41 19.55 0.56
C GLU A 126 4.77 19.27 1.92
N LEU A 127 3.69 19.99 2.20
CA LEU A 127 2.88 19.82 3.40
C LEU A 127 1.50 19.30 3.01
N LEU A 128 0.94 18.42 3.83
CA LEU A 128 -0.37 17.81 3.65
C LEU A 128 -1.25 18.14 4.85
N TRP A 129 -2.54 18.36 4.59
CA TRP A 129 -3.53 18.51 5.64
C TRP A 129 -3.65 17.21 6.43
N PHE A 130 -3.49 17.30 7.74
CA PHE A 130 -3.60 16.16 8.64
C PHE A 130 -4.32 16.55 9.93
N ARG A 131 -5.03 15.61 10.54
CA ARG A 131 -5.71 15.83 11.83
C ARG A 131 -4.71 15.68 12.98
N THR A 132 -4.64 16.69 13.85
CA THR A 132 -3.64 16.74 14.93
C THR A 132 -4.13 16.13 16.24
N ASN A 133 -5.45 16.10 16.48
CA ASN A 133 -6.08 15.60 17.70
C ASN A 133 -7.01 14.39 17.45
N PRO A 134 -6.49 13.23 17.02
CA PRO A 134 -7.33 12.09 16.65
C PRO A 134 -7.99 11.36 17.82
N LEU A 135 -7.60 11.65 19.06
CA LEU A 135 -8.21 11.10 20.28
C LEU A 135 -9.35 11.98 20.84
N GLU A 136 -9.47 13.22 20.36
CA GLU A 136 -10.54 14.14 20.76
C GLU A 136 -11.81 13.90 19.94
N ASP A 137 -12.94 14.46 20.40
CA ASP A 137 -14.21 14.36 19.66
C ASP A 137 -14.11 15.01 18.27
N ALA A 138 -14.85 14.47 17.31
CA ALA A 138 -14.92 14.99 15.95
C ALA A 138 -15.43 16.44 15.88
N SER A 139 -16.24 16.90 16.85
CA SER A 139 -16.69 18.30 16.91
C SER A 139 -15.55 19.30 17.13
N GLU A 140 -14.46 18.85 17.76
CA GLU A 140 -13.28 19.65 18.08
C GLU A 140 -12.11 19.35 17.13
N ALA A 141 -12.36 18.69 16.00
CA ALA A 141 -11.30 18.25 15.09
C ALA A 141 -10.46 19.44 14.57
N LYS A 142 -9.15 19.37 14.84
CA LYS A 142 -8.14 20.33 14.39
C LYS A 142 -7.31 19.69 13.29
N TYR A 143 -7.05 20.45 12.24
CA TYR A 143 -6.24 20.00 11.12
C TYR A 143 -5.24 21.07 10.69
N GLN A 144 -4.04 20.64 10.33
CA GLN A 144 -2.93 21.51 9.97
C GLN A 144 -2.14 20.92 8.81
N LEU A 145 -1.46 21.80 8.07
CA LEU A 145 -0.46 21.41 7.08
C LEU A 145 0.78 20.88 7.80
N MET A 146 1.13 19.63 7.54
CA MET A 146 2.26 18.93 8.13
C MET A 146 3.08 18.24 7.05
N SER A 147 4.39 18.20 7.22
CA SER A 147 5.25 17.39 6.35
C SER A 147 4.96 15.90 6.53
N VAL A 148 5.29 15.08 5.53
CA VAL A 148 5.16 13.61 5.66
C VAL A 148 5.98 13.10 6.84
N TYR A 149 7.15 13.69 7.10
CA TYR A 149 7.97 13.36 8.25
C TYR A 149 7.22 13.58 9.58
N GLU A 150 6.58 14.74 9.77
CA GLU A 150 5.82 15.05 10.99
C GLU A 150 4.56 14.20 11.13
N ILE A 151 3.86 13.90 10.02
CA ILE A 151 2.69 13.00 10.04
C ILE A 151 3.11 11.60 10.52
N LEU A 152 4.28 11.13 10.09
CA LEU A 152 4.76 9.80 10.44
C LEU A 152 5.42 9.75 11.81
N ASN A 153 6.28 10.70 12.16
CA ASN A 153 7.14 10.64 13.34
C ASN A 153 6.68 11.55 14.48
N GLY A 154 5.70 12.41 14.23
CA GLY A 154 5.14 13.33 15.20
C GLY A 154 5.83 14.69 15.24
N ASN A 155 5.23 15.58 16.02
CA ASN A 155 5.74 16.88 16.44
C ASN A 155 5.04 17.29 17.75
N GLU A 156 5.09 18.58 18.12
CA GLU A 156 4.43 19.08 19.35
C GLU A 156 2.90 18.96 19.34
N LEU A 157 2.28 18.82 18.16
CA LEU A 157 0.82 18.85 17.98
C LEU A 157 0.20 17.47 17.77
N PHE A 158 0.99 16.51 17.27
CA PHE A 158 0.54 15.16 16.98
C PHE A 158 1.65 14.16 17.26
N GLU A 159 1.31 13.04 17.91
CA GLU A 159 2.28 12.02 18.31
C GLU A 159 2.98 11.33 17.11
N GLY A 160 2.32 11.26 15.95
CA GLY A 160 2.84 10.60 14.76
C GLY A 160 2.30 9.17 14.57
N LEU A 161 2.10 8.77 13.32
CA LEU A 161 1.59 7.42 13.01
C LEU A 161 2.55 6.29 13.43
N ILE A 162 3.86 6.49 13.31
CA ILE A 162 4.86 5.48 13.68
C ILE A 162 4.91 5.27 15.20
N PRO A 163 4.98 6.33 16.04
CA PRO A 163 4.82 6.17 17.49
C PRO A 163 3.52 5.48 17.90
N LEU A 164 2.39 5.80 17.28
CA LEU A 164 1.11 5.11 17.52
C LEU A 164 1.18 3.62 17.14
N CYS A 165 1.84 3.28 16.03
CA CYS A 165 2.09 1.88 15.65
C CYS A 165 2.98 1.16 16.67
N ARG A 166 4.00 1.83 17.22
CA ARG A 166 4.85 1.27 18.28
C ARG A 166 4.06 1.02 19.56
N SER A 167 3.21 1.96 19.97
CA SER A 167 2.30 1.80 21.11
C SER A 167 1.38 0.59 20.94
N TYR A 168 0.80 0.41 19.74
CA TYR A 168 0.03 -0.79 19.41
C TYR A 168 0.88 -2.07 19.49
N LEU A 169 2.09 -2.09 18.92
CA LEU A 169 2.97 -3.25 18.99
C LEU A 169 3.35 -3.63 20.41
N ASP A 170 3.59 -2.64 21.27
CA ASP A 170 3.98 -2.84 22.67
C ASP A 170 2.81 -3.36 23.52
N SER A 171 1.55 -3.19 23.07
CA SER A 171 0.37 -3.81 23.69
C SER A 171 0.14 -5.27 23.25
N GLN A 172 0.84 -5.73 22.20
CA GLN A 172 0.75 -7.11 21.72
C GLN A 172 1.78 -8.02 22.38
N THR A 173 1.47 -9.32 22.47
CA THR A 173 2.46 -10.34 22.87
C THR A 173 3.22 -10.83 21.64
N LEU A 174 4.39 -10.24 21.38
CA LEU A 174 5.26 -10.59 20.24
C LEU A 174 6.61 -11.10 20.73
N ASP A 175 7.21 -12.03 20.00
CA ASP A 175 8.60 -12.40 20.23
C ASP A 175 9.55 -11.27 19.80
N SER A 176 10.77 -11.27 20.36
CA SER A 176 11.75 -10.22 20.12
C SER A 176 12.15 -10.09 18.65
N GLY A 177 12.19 -11.20 17.91
CA GLY A 177 12.57 -11.20 16.49
C GLY A 177 11.51 -10.51 15.64
N THR A 178 10.25 -10.90 15.79
CA THR A 178 9.12 -10.27 15.10
C THR A 178 9.02 -8.77 15.42
N ARG A 179 9.16 -8.39 16.70
CA ARG A 179 9.15 -6.97 17.10
C ARG A 179 10.29 -6.18 16.46
N GLN A 180 11.48 -6.77 16.37
CA GLN A 180 12.64 -6.17 15.72
C GLN A 180 12.41 -6.00 14.21
N SER A 181 11.83 -6.98 13.51
CA SER A 181 11.54 -6.84 12.08
C SER A 181 10.57 -5.69 11.79
N PHE A 182 9.52 -5.52 12.60
CA PHE A 182 8.64 -4.35 12.46
C PHE A 182 9.38 -3.04 12.73
N GLU A 183 10.29 -3.02 13.71
CA GLU A 183 11.08 -1.84 14.03
C GLU A 183 12.00 -1.43 12.87
N GLU A 184 12.61 -2.40 12.18
CA GLU A 184 13.42 -2.16 10.98
C GLU A 184 12.58 -1.54 9.85
N TYR A 185 11.36 -2.06 9.63
CA TYR A 185 10.43 -1.51 8.63
C TYR A 185 9.97 -0.08 8.96
N LEU A 186 9.63 0.18 10.23
CA LEU A 186 9.24 1.52 10.67
C LEU A 186 10.40 2.52 10.53
N ASN A 187 11.61 2.11 10.91
CA ASN A 187 12.80 2.95 10.76
C ASN A 187 13.14 3.23 9.30
N PHE A 188 12.97 2.25 8.41
CA PHE A 188 13.12 2.46 6.97
C PHE A 188 12.18 3.57 6.46
N ILE A 189 10.92 3.54 6.87
CA ILE A 189 9.92 4.56 6.50
C ILE A 189 10.28 5.93 7.10
N THR A 190 10.74 5.98 8.36
CA THR A 190 11.25 7.20 8.99
C THR A 190 12.38 7.81 8.17
N PHE A 191 13.41 7.04 7.82
CA PHE A 191 14.56 7.53 7.06
C PHE A 191 14.16 8.08 5.69
N ARG A 192 13.23 7.40 5.00
CA ARG A 192 12.71 7.86 3.71
C ARG A 192 11.90 9.15 3.85
N SER A 193 11.03 9.25 4.85
CA SER A 193 10.25 10.47 5.10
C SER A 193 11.10 11.67 5.52
N ALA A 194 12.23 11.42 6.20
CA ALA A 194 13.20 12.44 6.58
C ALA A 194 14.06 12.95 5.40
N GLY A 195 13.97 12.28 4.24
CA GLY A 195 14.85 12.54 3.09
C GLY A 195 16.28 12.02 3.26
N ALA A 196 16.55 11.23 4.31
CA ALA A 196 17.84 10.56 4.50
C ALA A 196 18.04 9.40 3.50
N LEU A 197 16.93 8.80 3.03
CA LEU A 197 16.89 7.86 1.92
C LEU A 197 16.03 8.43 0.78
N PRO A 198 16.42 8.24 -0.48
CA PRO A 198 15.58 8.65 -1.60
C PRO A 198 14.34 7.77 -1.70
N THR A 199 13.28 8.34 -2.27
CA THR A 199 12.18 7.54 -2.80
C THR A 199 12.63 6.84 -4.10
N ALA A 200 11.95 5.77 -4.50
CA ALA A 200 12.19 5.14 -5.79
C ALA A 200 12.12 6.16 -6.95
N ALA A 201 11.16 7.09 -6.90
CA ALA A 201 11.02 8.16 -7.89
C ALA A 201 12.20 9.14 -7.92
N GLU A 202 12.76 9.49 -6.77
CA GLU A 202 13.94 10.36 -6.69
C GLU A 202 15.20 9.64 -7.17
N TRP A 203 15.35 8.36 -6.82
CA TRP A 203 16.45 7.54 -7.29
C TRP A 203 16.43 7.36 -8.81
N MET A 204 15.29 6.97 -9.39
CA MET A 204 15.14 6.83 -10.85
C MET A 204 15.43 8.14 -11.58
N ARG A 205 14.99 9.28 -11.02
CA ARG A 205 15.26 10.60 -11.58
C ARG A 205 16.75 10.92 -11.52
N SER A 206 17.38 10.70 -10.38
CA SER A 206 18.81 10.96 -10.18
C SER A 206 19.66 10.11 -11.13
N PHE A 207 19.29 8.84 -11.30
CA PHE A 207 19.90 7.92 -12.26
C PHE A 207 19.87 8.48 -13.69
N VAL A 208 18.68 8.85 -14.19
CA VAL A 208 18.55 9.40 -15.56
C VAL A 208 19.29 10.74 -15.70
N MET A 209 19.21 11.61 -14.70
CA MET A 209 19.88 12.92 -14.71
C MET A 209 21.40 12.81 -14.76
N ALA A 210 21.98 11.77 -14.14
CA ALA A 210 23.41 11.50 -14.14
C ALA A 210 23.88 10.71 -15.37
N HIS A 211 22.96 10.13 -16.15
CA HIS A 211 23.30 9.28 -17.27
C HIS A 211 24.01 10.05 -18.41
N PRO A 212 25.15 9.58 -18.94
CA PRO A 212 25.95 10.32 -19.93
C PRO A 212 25.20 10.65 -21.22
N SER A 213 24.23 9.80 -21.61
CA SER A 213 23.43 10.03 -22.82
C SER A 213 22.31 11.06 -22.64
N TYR A 214 22.03 11.51 -21.41
CA TYR A 214 20.92 12.41 -21.13
C TYR A 214 21.29 13.87 -21.45
N LYS A 215 20.45 14.52 -22.25
CA LYS A 215 20.71 15.86 -22.79
C LYS A 215 20.08 16.98 -21.99
N ARG A 216 19.49 16.68 -20.82
CA ARG A 216 18.78 17.66 -19.97
C ARG A 216 17.63 18.38 -20.68
N ASP A 217 16.96 17.67 -21.57
CA ASP A 217 15.86 18.15 -22.42
C ASP A 217 14.49 17.58 -22.02
N GLY A 218 14.41 16.88 -20.88
CA GLY A 218 13.19 16.24 -20.41
C GLY A 218 12.84 14.93 -21.13
N ARG A 219 13.69 14.45 -22.05
CA ARG A 219 13.47 13.19 -22.78
C ARG A 219 14.41 12.11 -22.25
N VAL A 220 13.86 10.97 -21.82
CA VAL A 220 14.66 9.83 -21.37
C VAL A 220 15.23 9.10 -22.59
N PRO A 221 16.57 9.05 -22.78
CA PRO A 221 17.17 8.33 -23.90
C PRO A 221 17.01 6.82 -23.74
N ALA A 222 16.91 6.08 -24.84
CA ALA A 222 16.76 4.62 -24.82
C ALA A 222 17.88 3.91 -24.03
N ALA A 223 19.13 4.37 -24.17
CA ALA A 223 20.26 3.85 -23.40
C ALA A 223 20.07 4.03 -21.88
N ALA A 224 19.67 5.22 -21.44
CA ALA A 224 19.40 5.49 -20.02
C ALA A 224 18.23 4.66 -19.49
N ALA A 225 17.18 4.48 -20.30
CA ALA A 225 16.03 3.65 -19.92
C ALA A 225 16.42 2.18 -19.77
N HIS A 226 17.20 1.64 -20.71
CA HIS A 226 17.73 0.28 -20.64
C HIS A 226 18.58 0.08 -19.37
N ASP A 227 19.53 0.98 -19.13
CA ASP A 227 20.45 0.86 -18.01
C ASP A 227 19.74 1.04 -16.65
N LEU A 228 18.71 1.89 -16.60
CA LEU A 228 17.83 2.04 -15.44
C LEU A 228 17.10 0.73 -15.14
N MET A 229 16.49 0.11 -16.14
CA MET A 229 15.77 -1.17 -15.96
C MET A 229 16.72 -2.29 -15.54
N ALA A 230 17.91 -2.38 -16.15
CA ALA A 230 18.92 -3.36 -15.78
C ALA A 230 19.45 -3.15 -14.34
N ALA A 231 19.57 -1.89 -13.89
CA ALA A 231 19.92 -1.60 -12.51
C ALA A 231 18.79 -1.97 -11.54
N ALA A 232 17.54 -1.61 -11.86
CA ALA A 232 16.37 -1.93 -11.05
C ALA A 232 16.17 -3.46 -10.92
N GLU A 233 16.36 -4.22 -12.00
CA GLU A 233 16.31 -5.70 -11.99
C GLU A 233 17.36 -6.27 -11.03
N LYS A 234 18.62 -5.83 -11.14
CA LYS A 234 19.70 -6.31 -10.25
C LYS A 234 19.43 -5.97 -8.79
N ILE A 235 18.86 -4.80 -8.51
CA ILE A 235 18.45 -4.41 -7.15
C ILE A 235 17.31 -5.30 -6.65
N GLY A 236 16.25 -5.47 -7.45
CA GLY A 236 15.10 -6.30 -7.10
C GLY A 236 15.46 -7.77 -6.87
N LEU A 237 16.43 -8.32 -7.61
CA LEU A 237 16.96 -9.66 -7.42
C LEU A 237 18.00 -9.76 -6.27
N GLY A 238 18.40 -8.64 -5.66
CA GLY A 238 19.43 -8.56 -4.62
C GLY A 238 20.86 -8.81 -5.13
N GLU A 239 21.08 -8.76 -6.45
CA GLU A 239 22.40 -8.89 -7.10
C GLU A 239 23.22 -7.61 -6.97
N MET A 240 22.53 -6.49 -6.76
CA MET A 240 23.09 -5.20 -6.40
C MET A 240 22.47 -4.76 -5.07
N GLN A 241 23.30 -4.36 -4.11
CA GLN A 241 22.85 -3.98 -2.76
C GLN A 241 21.94 -2.74 -2.75
N GLY A 242 21.99 -1.90 -3.80
CA GLY A 242 21.15 -0.70 -3.89
C GLY A 242 21.37 0.26 -2.72
N THR A 243 22.61 0.42 -2.24
CA THR A 243 22.94 1.23 -1.05
C THR A 243 22.52 2.69 -1.18
N GLU A 244 22.48 3.24 -2.39
CA GLU A 244 21.95 4.58 -2.66
C GLU A 244 20.44 4.69 -2.38
N LEU A 245 19.69 3.61 -2.55
CA LEU A 245 18.24 3.55 -2.37
C LEU A 245 17.85 3.10 -0.95
N LEU A 246 18.58 2.12 -0.40
CA LEU A 246 18.22 1.42 0.84
C LEU A 246 19.13 1.78 2.02
N GLY A 247 20.29 2.39 1.78
CA GLY A 247 21.28 2.75 2.80
C GLY A 247 21.59 1.60 3.77
N PRO A 248 21.43 1.81 5.09
CA PRO A 248 21.76 0.79 6.10
C PRO A 248 20.84 -0.44 6.04
N PHE A 249 19.69 -0.35 5.37
CA PHE A 249 18.73 -1.44 5.25
C PHE A 249 19.02 -2.37 4.06
N SER A 250 20.03 -2.08 3.24
CA SER A 250 20.42 -2.90 2.07
C SER A 250 20.69 -4.37 2.41
N ALA A 251 21.30 -4.63 3.58
CA ALA A 251 21.53 -5.99 4.05
C ALA A 251 20.24 -6.80 4.22
N LEU A 252 19.13 -6.15 4.63
CA LEU A 252 17.82 -6.78 4.82
C LEU A 252 17.13 -7.13 3.48
N ALA A 253 17.53 -6.47 2.39
CA ALA A 253 17.01 -6.75 1.05
C ALA A 253 17.78 -7.89 0.34
N SER A 254 18.77 -8.50 1.00
CA SER A 254 19.54 -9.59 0.42
C SER A 254 18.67 -10.85 0.30
N VAL A 255 18.36 -11.24 -0.94
CA VAL A 255 17.59 -12.45 -1.25
C VAL A 255 18.52 -13.67 -1.22
N GLU A 256 18.08 -14.75 -0.56
CA GLU A 256 18.81 -16.03 -0.60
C GLU A 256 19.02 -16.52 -2.05
N PRO A 257 20.19 -17.11 -2.38
CA PRO A 257 20.48 -17.57 -3.74
C PRO A 257 19.45 -18.55 -4.32
N SER A 258 18.84 -19.38 -3.46
CA SER A 258 17.82 -20.37 -3.83
C SER A 258 16.51 -19.72 -4.30
N LEU A 259 16.06 -18.67 -3.61
CA LEU A 259 14.89 -17.88 -3.95
C LEU A 259 15.14 -17.03 -5.19
N ARG A 260 16.35 -16.48 -5.34
CA ARG A 260 16.78 -15.75 -6.55
C ARG A 260 16.72 -16.62 -7.80
N ALA A 261 17.18 -17.87 -7.72
CA ALA A 261 17.12 -18.81 -8.85
C ALA A 261 15.68 -19.08 -9.29
N LYS A 262 14.76 -19.27 -8.34
CA LYS A 262 13.33 -19.45 -8.61
C LYS A 262 12.70 -18.19 -9.21
N ALA A 263 13.02 -17.00 -8.70
CA ALA A 263 12.50 -15.74 -9.24
C ALA A 263 12.94 -15.54 -10.70
N ARG A 264 14.21 -15.84 -11.03
CA ARG A 264 14.72 -15.84 -12.40
C ARG A 264 14.01 -16.86 -13.29
N GLU A 265 13.75 -18.05 -12.79
CA GLU A 265 12.99 -19.06 -13.53
C GLU A 265 11.57 -18.58 -13.85
N VAL A 266 10.88 -17.95 -12.89
CA VAL A 266 9.56 -17.33 -13.11
C VAL A 266 9.64 -16.25 -14.18
N LEU A 267 10.56 -15.29 -14.07
CA LEU A 267 10.75 -14.20 -15.02
C LEU A 267 11.09 -14.69 -16.45
N LEU A 268 11.90 -15.74 -16.57
CA LEU A 268 12.31 -16.31 -17.86
C LEU A 268 11.29 -17.30 -18.43
N SER A 269 10.43 -17.88 -17.59
CA SER A 269 9.39 -18.83 -17.98
C SER A 269 8.17 -18.18 -18.63
N GLU A 270 8.05 -16.84 -18.59
CA GLU A 270 6.96 -16.12 -19.24
C GLU A 270 7.16 -16.02 -20.77
N HIS A 271 7.05 -17.17 -21.43
CA HIS A 271 6.29 -17.23 -22.66
C HIS A 271 4.84 -16.88 -22.33
N CYS A 272 4.53 -15.58 -22.42
CA CYS A 272 3.22 -14.97 -22.66
C CYS A 272 2.05 -15.97 -22.76
N ARG A 273 1.41 -16.31 -21.63
CA ARG A 273 0.00 -16.72 -21.58
C ARG A 273 -0.64 -16.21 -20.28
N CYS A 274 -1.60 -15.31 -20.44
CA CYS A 274 -2.57 -14.93 -19.43
C CYS A 274 -3.01 -16.11 -18.54
N SER A 275 -2.70 -16.03 -17.24
CA SER A 275 -3.59 -16.53 -16.18
C SER A 275 -3.10 -16.01 -14.82
N CYS A 276 -3.71 -14.93 -14.37
CA CYS A 276 -3.50 -14.27 -13.08
C CYS A 276 -4.06 -15.12 -11.90
N ARG A 277 -3.66 -16.39 -11.78
CA ARG A 277 -4.23 -17.32 -10.76
C ARG A 277 -3.22 -17.98 -9.81
N HIS A 278 -1.91 -17.82 -9.99
CA HIS A 278 -0.94 -18.60 -9.19
C HIS A 278 0.06 -17.79 -8.35
N LEU A 279 0.14 -16.46 -8.50
CA LEU A 279 1.08 -15.63 -7.74
C LEU A 279 0.63 -15.31 -6.30
N THR A 280 -0.59 -15.66 -5.90
CA THR A 280 -1.12 -15.40 -4.55
C THR A 280 -0.92 -16.55 -3.55
N ALA A 281 -0.51 -17.75 -3.96
CA ALA A 281 -0.51 -18.90 -3.07
C ALA A 281 0.67 -18.94 -2.08
N HIS A 282 1.86 -18.49 -2.47
CA HIS A 282 3.06 -18.63 -1.64
C HIS A 282 3.25 -17.51 -0.60
N ALA A 283 2.79 -16.30 -0.86
CA ALA A 283 2.78 -15.21 0.13
C ALA A 283 1.69 -15.42 1.20
N CYS A 284 0.61 -16.13 0.86
CA CYS A 284 -0.52 -16.37 1.77
C CYS A 284 -0.22 -17.46 2.82
N GLN A 285 0.64 -18.44 2.50
CA GLN A 285 0.94 -19.56 3.41
C GLN A 285 1.81 -19.22 4.62
N MET A 286 2.58 -18.12 4.59
CA MET A 286 3.33 -17.68 5.79
C MET A 286 2.47 -16.89 6.80
N TRP A 287 1.25 -16.51 6.44
CA TRP A 287 0.37 -15.67 7.26
C TRP A 287 -0.97 -16.34 7.61
N SER A 288 -1.18 -17.61 7.22
CA SER A 288 -2.42 -18.34 7.45
C SER A 288 -2.45 -19.18 8.74
N THR A 289 -1.49 -19.01 9.66
CA THR A 289 -1.42 -19.81 10.91
C THR A 289 -1.51 -18.99 12.20
N SER A 290 -2.16 -17.82 12.18
CA SER A 290 -2.68 -17.22 13.41
C SER A 290 -4.21 -17.25 13.38
N CYS A 291 -4.79 -18.39 13.78
CA CYS A 291 -6.15 -18.42 14.30
C CYS A 291 -6.24 -17.43 15.48
N MET A 292 -6.87 -16.28 15.26
CA MET A 292 -7.37 -15.44 16.35
C MET A 292 -8.89 -15.59 16.36
N LYS A 293 -9.39 -16.12 17.48
CA LYS A 293 -10.82 -16.25 17.78
C LYS A 293 -11.51 -14.88 17.74
N PRO A 294 -12.83 -14.84 17.46
CA PRO A 294 -13.60 -13.62 17.60
C PRO A 294 -13.51 -13.11 19.04
N LEU A 295 -13.26 -11.82 19.22
CA LEU A 295 -13.51 -11.13 20.47
C LEU A 295 -15.03 -11.05 20.64
N GLU A 296 -15.54 -11.59 21.76
CA GLU A 296 -16.91 -11.40 22.25
C GLU A 296 -17.16 -9.94 22.66
#